data_AF-A0A2D6EQG2-F1
#
_entry.id   AF-A0A2D6EQG2-F1
#
_cell.length_a   1.000
_cell.length_b   1.000
_cell.length_c   1.000
_cell.angle_alpha   90.00
_cell.angle_beta   90.00
_cell.angle_gamma   90.00
#
_symmetry.space_group_name_H-M   'P 1'
#
loop_
_entity.id
_entity.type
_entity.pdbx_description
1 polymer ?
#
loop_
_entity_poly.entity_id
_entity_poly.type
_entity_poly.pdbx_seq_one_letter_code
_entity_poly.pdbx_strand_id
1 'polypeptide(L)'
;MVRVAEGLKKKGRYANVETCNMSRLGPHFEETFEKCVRMGARKVLLLPYFLNEGLHMKLDIPVKMQKVVKRHSHVKLVLGNSLGFDPLLVQLVEKRIEESTTLGDVRNLQLPDEDAYPVPHGQCEFVAMLPDDAARWREVQGKDWTIAGQHDKQKGEKQ
;
A
#
# COMPACT_ATOMS: atom_id res chain seq x y z
N MET A 1 1.13 6.11 7.55
CA MET A 1 0.19 4.99 7.77
C MET A 1 -0.42 4.98 9.19
N VAL A 2 0.39 4.98 10.26
CA VAL A 2 -0.10 4.87 11.66
C VAL A 2 -1.19 5.89 12.01
N ARG A 3 -0.97 7.19 11.74
CA ARG A 3 -1.97 8.24 12.01
C ARG A 3 -3.31 8.03 11.28
N VAL A 4 -3.27 7.45 10.08
CA VAL A 4 -4.49 7.12 9.33
C VAL A 4 -5.23 5.95 9.99
N ALA A 5 -4.50 4.91 10.38
CA ALA A 5 -5.08 3.78 11.11
C ALA A 5 -5.70 4.22 12.45
N GLU A 6 -5.04 5.10 13.21
CA GLU A 6 -5.61 5.70 14.42
C GLU A 6 -6.87 6.50 14.13
N GLY A 7 -6.89 7.29 13.05
CA GLY A 7 -8.08 7.99 12.60
C GLY A 7 -9.24 7.04 12.29
N LEU A 8 -8.97 5.90 11.64
CA LEU A 8 -9.98 4.87 11.36
C LEU A 8 -10.48 4.19 12.65
N LYS A 9 -9.59 3.90 13.60
CA LYS A 9 -9.97 3.37 14.93
C LYS A 9 -10.91 4.32 15.66
N LYS A 10 -10.59 5.62 15.69
CA LYS A 10 -11.41 6.66 16.32
C LYS A 10 -12.80 6.79 15.70
N LYS A 11 -12.94 6.52 14.39
CA LYS A 11 -14.24 6.49 13.72
C LYS A 11 -15.11 5.30 14.13
N GLY A 12 -14.54 4.26 14.75
CA GLY A 12 -15.29 3.13 15.34
C GLY A 12 -16.06 2.24 14.35
N ARG A 13 -15.85 2.40 13.03
CA ARG A 13 -16.62 1.67 12.00
C ARG A 13 -16.10 0.24 11.72
N TYR A 14 -14.93 -0.10 12.25
CA TYR A 14 -14.28 -1.38 12.03
C TYR A 14 -13.93 -2.00 13.38
N ALA A 15 -14.17 -3.31 13.52
CA ALA A 15 -13.90 -4.02 14.77
C ALA A 15 -12.42 -3.89 15.19
N ASN A 16 -11.51 -4.02 14.23
CA ASN A 16 -10.08 -3.86 14.43
C ASN A 16 -9.46 -3.16 13.21
N VAL A 17 -8.44 -2.33 13.44
CA VAL A 17 -7.61 -1.73 12.38
C VAL A 17 -6.16 -1.93 12.79
N GLU A 18 -5.38 -2.57 11.95
CA GLU A 18 -3.96 -2.82 12.22
C GLU A 18 -3.11 -2.35 11.05
N THR A 19 -1.85 -1.99 11.33
CA THR A 19 -0.87 -1.63 10.31
C THR A 19 0.22 -2.69 10.27
N CYS A 20 0.73 -2.98 9.07
CA CYS A 20 1.90 -3.81 8.88
C CYS A 20 2.79 -3.19 7.78
N ASN A 21 4.09 -3.45 7.86
CA ASN A 21 5.06 -2.98 6.90
C ASN A 21 5.61 -4.16 6.08
N MET A 22 5.92 -3.88 4.82
CA MET A 22 6.71 -4.78 3.96
C MET A 22 8.22 -4.58 4.14
N SER A 23 8.63 -3.54 4.88
CA SER A 23 10.04 -3.26 5.20
C SER A 23 10.55 -4.15 6.34
N ARG A 24 11.86 -4.08 6.60
CA ARG A 24 12.53 -4.86 7.65
C ARG A 24 12.11 -4.45 9.06
N LEU A 25 11.66 -3.21 9.25
CA LEU A 25 11.13 -2.72 10.52
C LEU A 25 9.64 -3.10 10.55
N GLY A 26 9.33 -4.21 11.22
CA GLY A 26 7.95 -4.70 11.40
C GLY A 26 7.01 -3.68 12.06
N PRO A 27 5.78 -4.07 12.40
CA PRO A 27 5.24 -5.43 12.36
C PRO A 27 5.03 -5.94 10.93
N HIS A 28 5.29 -7.23 10.71
CA HIS A 28 5.11 -7.85 9.40
C HIS A 28 3.67 -8.30 9.17
N PHE A 29 3.30 -8.48 7.91
CA PHE A 29 1.94 -8.88 7.52
C PHE A 29 1.46 -10.15 8.25
N GLU A 30 2.30 -11.18 8.31
CA GLU A 30 1.98 -12.46 8.94
C GLU A 30 1.65 -12.29 10.43
N GLU A 31 2.47 -11.53 11.16
CA GLU A 31 2.28 -11.26 12.59
C GLU A 31 1.00 -10.47 12.85
N THR A 32 0.75 -9.45 12.02
CA THR A 32 -0.44 -8.63 12.11
C THR A 32 -1.71 -9.41 11.75
N PHE A 33 -1.65 -10.29 10.75
CA PHE A 33 -2.76 -11.15 10.39
C PHE A 33 -3.10 -12.12 11.53
N GLU A 34 -2.11 -12.81 12.09
CA GLU A 34 -2.29 -13.70 13.24
C GLU A 34 -2.90 -12.96 14.44
N LYS A 35 -2.48 -11.72 14.69
CA LYS A 35 -3.08 -10.86 15.72
C LYS A 35 -4.58 -10.65 15.44
N CYS A 36 -4.97 -10.31 14.22
CA CYS A 36 -6.38 -10.17 13.83
C CYS A 36 -7.17 -11.47 14.04
N VAL A 37 -6.61 -12.63 13.68
CA VAL A 37 -7.25 -13.93 13.89
C VAL A 37 -7.47 -14.20 15.39
N ARG A 38 -6.46 -13.98 16.24
CA ARG A 38 -6.58 -14.15 17.70
C ARG A 38 -7.64 -13.23 18.33
N MET A 39 -7.89 -12.08 17.74
CA MET A 39 -8.98 -11.17 18.14
C MET A 39 -10.37 -11.61 17.62
N GLY A 40 -10.48 -12.79 17.01
CA GLY A 40 -11.74 -13.37 16.56
C GLY A 40 -12.18 -12.94 15.14
N ALA A 41 -11.28 -12.36 14.34
CA ALA A 41 -11.63 -11.91 12.99
C ALA A 41 -11.96 -13.11 12.08
N ARG A 42 -13.20 -13.17 11.58
CA ARG A 42 -13.63 -14.12 10.52
C ARG A 42 -13.45 -13.58 9.10
N LYS A 43 -13.24 -12.27 8.98
CA LYS A 43 -12.96 -11.59 7.72
C LYS A 43 -11.90 -10.53 7.96
N VAL A 44 -10.84 -10.55 7.15
CA VAL A 44 -9.75 -9.57 7.18
C VAL A 44 -9.63 -8.93 5.80
N LEU A 45 -9.66 -7.60 5.75
CA LEU A 45 -9.42 -6.82 4.56
C LEU A 45 -8.01 -6.23 4.63
N LEU A 46 -7.13 -6.65 3.73
CA LEU A 46 -5.81 -6.06 3.58
C LEU A 46 -5.87 -4.97 2.50
N LEU A 47 -5.63 -3.72 2.90
CA LEU A 47 -5.51 -2.60 1.97
C LEU A 47 -4.04 -2.19 1.84
N PRO A 48 -3.43 -2.38 0.66
CA PRO A 48 -2.09 -1.88 0.40
C PRO A 48 -2.07 -0.35 0.37
N TYR A 49 -1.22 0.25 1.19
CA TYR A 49 -1.10 1.71 1.31
C TYR A 49 -0.14 2.27 0.25
N PHE A 50 -0.46 2.05 -1.03
CA PHE A 50 0.32 2.55 -2.18
C PHE A 50 -0.50 3.51 -3.03
N LEU A 51 0.13 4.60 -3.49
CA LEU A 51 -0.47 5.54 -4.45
C LEU A 51 -0.30 5.08 -5.90
N ASN A 52 0.76 4.32 -6.18
CA ASN A 52 1.05 3.77 -7.50
C ASN A 52 1.14 2.24 -7.42
N GLU A 53 0.63 1.56 -8.44
CA GLU A 53 0.65 0.10 -8.50
C GLU A 53 1.96 -0.41 -9.12
N GLY A 54 2.86 -0.90 -8.25
CA GLY A 54 4.09 -1.58 -8.66
C GLY A 54 3.95 -3.10 -8.72
N LEU A 55 5.02 -3.80 -9.12
CA LEU A 55 5.07 -5.27 -9.22
C LEU A 55 4.65 -5.99 -7.93
N HIS A 56 4.92 -5.38 -6.77
CA HIS A 56 4.56 -5.90 -5.45
C HIS A 56 3.05 -6.19 -5.30
N MET A 57 2.20 -5.39 -5.93
CA MET A 57 0.74 -5.57 -5.90
C MET A 57 0.28 -6.82 -6.66
N LYS A 58 1.02 -7.19 -7.72
CA LYS A 58 0.66 -8.30 -8.62
C LYS A 58 1.19 -9.65 -8.15
N LEU A 59 2.36 -9.67 -7.51
CA LEU A 59 3.06 -10.92 -7.19
C LEU A 59 3.27 -11.10 -5.69
N ASP A 60 4.03 -10.21 -5.06
CA ASP A 60 4.55 -10.47 -3.72
C ASP A 60 3.46 -10.52 -2.65
N ILE A 61 2.54 -9.55 -2.67
CA ILE A 61 1.47 -9.47 -1.68
C ILE A 61 0.48 -10.63 -1.83
N PRO A 62 -0.08 -10.90 -3.03
CA PRO A 62 -0.97 -12.05 -3.22
C PRO A 62 -0.33 -13.38 -2.78
N VAL A 63 0.94 -13.62 -3.11
CA VAL A 63 1.66 -14.85 -2.74
C VAL A 63 1.75 -14.99 -1.21
N LYS A 64 2.11 -13.92 -0.48
CA LYS A 64 2.15 -13.95 0.99
C LYS A 64 0.76 -14.20 1.59
N MET A 65 -0.27 -13.53 1.06
CA MET A 65 -1.65 -13.68 1.52
C MET A 65 -2.17 -15.11 1.32
N GLN A 66 -1.93 -15.71 0.15
CA GLN A 66 -2.32 -17.10 -0.11
C GLN A 66 -1.61 -18.09 0.82
N LYS A 67 -0.34 -17.84 1.16
CA LYS A 67 0.40 -18.69 2.10
C LYS A 67 -0.17 -18.61 3.51
N VAL A 68 -0.46 -17.42 4.03
CA VAL A 68 -0.95 -17.26 5.41
C VAL A 68 -2.37 -17.78 5.58
N VAL A 69 -3.27 -17.50 4.63
CA VAL A 69 -4.69 -17.86 4.78
C VAL A 69 -4.94 -19.36 4.73
N LYS A 70 -4.06 -20.14 4.06
CA LYS A 70 -4.13 -21.62 4.07
C LYS A 70 -4.05 -22.21 5.47
N ARG A 71 -3.40 -21.52 6.41
CA ARG A 71 -3.31 -21.94 7.82
C ARG A 71 -4.56 -21.58 8.64
N HIS A 72 -5.46 -20.79 8.07
CA HIS A 72 -6.63 -20.20 8.74
C HIS A 72 -7.89 -20.30 7.87
N SER A 73 -8.31 -21.53 7.56
CA SER A 73 -9.44 -21.81 6.66
C SER A 73 -10.78 -21.21 7.09
N HIS A 74 -10.93 -20.86 8.36
CA HIS A 74 -12.12 -20.21 8.92
C HIS A 74 -12.15 -18.68 8.72
N VAL A 75 -11.09 -18.09 8.15
CA VAL A 75 -10.95 -16.65 7.95
C VAL A 75 -10.95 -16.30 6.47
N LYS A 76 -11.87 -15.41 6.07
CA LYS A 76 -11.88 -14.83 4.73
C LYS A 76 -10.88 -13.68 4.66
N LEU A 77 -9.75 -13.89 3.98
CA LEU A 77 -8.77 -12.84 3.69
C LEU A 77 -9.02 -12.24 2.30
N VAL A 78 -9.20 -10.92 2.24
CA VAL A 78 -9.47 -10.17 1.00
C VAL A 78 -8.35 -9.17 0.75
N LEU A 79 -7.78 -9.20 -0.45
CA LEU A 79 -6.92 -8.12 -0.95
C LEU A 79 -7.83 -7.04 -1.53
N GLY A 80 -7.83 -5.87 -0.91
CA GLY A 80 -8.53 -4.71 -1.47
C GLY A 80 -7.62 -3.90 -2.38
N ASN A 81 -8.23 -2.90 -3.02
CA ASN A 81 -7.50 -1.98 -3.89
C ASN A 81 -6.47 -1.18 -3.08
N SER A 82 -5.40 -0.79 -3.77
CA SER A 82 -4.47 0.20 -3.24
C SER A 82 -5.16 1.56 -3.11
N LEU A 83 -4.49 2.56 -2.52
CA LEU A 83 -5.06 3.91 -2.50
C LEU A 83 -5.22 4.48 -3.92
N GLY A 84 -4.24 4.20 -4.78
CA GLY A 84 -4.30 4.57 -6.19
C GLY A 84 -4.56 6.06 -6.42
N PHE A 85 -5.06 6.36 -7.60
CA PHE A 85 -5.65 7.66 -7.90
C PHE A 85 -7.08 7.74 -7.34
N ASP A 86 -7.38 8.86 -6.70
CA ASP A 86 -8.71 9.23 -6.23
C ASP A 86 -8.88 10.75 -6.38
N PRO A 87 -10.05 11.29 -6.77
CA PRO A 87 -10.27 12.73 -6.84
C PRO A 87 -9.96 13.48 -5.53
N LEU A 88 -10.10 12.84 -4.37
CA LEU A 88 -9.71 13.40 -3.08
C LEU A 88 -8.20 13.60 -2.95
N LEU A 89 -7.39 12.84 -3.69
CA LEU A 89 -5.95 13.04 -3.74
C LEU A 89 -5.59 14.36 -4.42
N VAL A 90 -6.35 14.78 -5.44
CA VAL A 90 -6.16 16.08 -6.09
C VAL A 90 -6.36 17.21 -5.08
N GLN A 91 -7.44 17.15 -4.30
CA GLN A 91 -7.73 18.13 -3.25
C GLN A 91 -6.65 18.12 -2.16
N LEU A 92 -6.17 16.93 -1.78
CA LEU A 92 -5.09 16.82 -0.81
C LEU A 92 -3.79 17.44 -1.32
N VAL A 93 -3.44 17.22 -2.60
CA VAL A 93 -2.24 17.78 -3.22
C VAL A 93 -2.36 19.30 -3.35
N GLU A 94 -3.51 19.82 -3.76
CA GLU A 94 -3.79 21.26 -3.79
C GLU A 94 -3.56 21.90 -2.42
N LYS A 95 -4.14 21.32 -1.36
CA LYS A 95 -3.90 21.76 0.03
C LYS A 95 -2.41 21.78 0.39
N ARG A 96 -1.62 20.77 -0.03
CA ARG A 96 -0.17 20.75 0.23
C ARG A 96 0.58 21.81 -0.55
N ILE A 97 0.15 22.13 -1.78
CA ILE A 97 0.72 23.21 -2.57
C ILE A 97 0.49 24.54 -1.85
N GLU A 98 -0.75 24.82 -1.44
CA GLU A 98 -1.12 26.04 -0.71
C GLU A 98 -0.29 26.19 0.59
N GLU A 99 -0.22 25.12 1.40
CA GLU A 99 0.59 25.07 2.63
C GLU A 99 2.09 25.30 2.37
N SER A 100 2.56 25.02 1.15
CA SER A 100 3.98 25.15 0.79
C SER A 100 4.36 26.52 0.22
N THR A 101 3.39 27.36 -0.16
CA THR A 101 3.64 28.65 -0.83
C THR A 101 4.48 29.64 -0.01
N THR A 102 4.50 29.47 1.30
CA THR A 102 5.24 30.33 2.24
C THR A 102 6.55 29.71 2.73
N LEU A 103 6.88 28.49 2.29
CA LEU A 103 8.11 27.82 2.68
C LEU A 103 9.33 28.46 2.01
N GLY A 104 10.46 28.44 2.72
CA GLY A 104 11.72 28.98 2.23
C GLY A 104 12.36 28.15 1.13
N ASP A 105 13.30 28.76 0.41
CA ASP A 105 14.11 28.09 -0.59
C ASP A 105 14.92 26.94 0.02
N VAL A 106 14.96 25.78 -0.65
CA VAL A 106 15.69 24.60 -0.19
C VAL A 106 17.18 24.84 0.02
N ARG A 107 17.77 25.83 -0.67
CA ARG A 107 19.18 26.25 -0.47
C ARG A 107 19.45 26.77 0.94
N ASN A 108 18.41 27.21 1.64
CA ASN A 108 18.48 27.70 3.02
C ASN A 108 18.01 26.65 4.04
N LEU A 109 17.65 25.45 3.59
CA LEU A 109 17.23 24.38 4.48
C LEU A 109 18.44 23.84 5.24
N GLN A 110 18.41 23.89 6.57
CA GLN A 110 19.41 23.19 7.37
C GLN A 110 19.13 21.70 7.30
N LEU A 111 20.08 20.98 6.70
CA LEU A 111 20.06 19.53 6.65
C LEU A 111 20.67 18.99 7.94
N PRO A 112 20.12 17.89 8.49
CA PRO A 112 20.79 17.20 9.58
C PRO A 112 22.09 16.55 9.07
N ASP A 113 22.97 16.20 10.00
CA ASP A 113 24.18 15.44 9.71
C ASP A 113 23.83 14.08 9.09
N GLU A 114 24.51 13.71 8.00
CA GLU A 114 24.33 12.42 7.32
C GLU A 114 24.68 11.25 8.24
N ASP A 115 25.66 11.42 9.12
CA ASP A 115 26.08 10.40 10.09
C ASP A 115 24.99 10.07 11.11
N ALA A 116 24.00 10.95 11.29
CA ALA A 116 22.84 10.69 12.12
C ALA A 116 21.84 9.69 11.48
N TYR A 117 22.00 9.39 10.19
CA TYR A 117 21.11 8.52 9.42
C TYR A 117 21.89 7.47 8.60
N PRO A 118 22.67 6.60 9.25
CA PRO A 118 23.48 5.60 8.55
C PRO A 118 22.58 4.66 7.74
N VAL A 119 22.77 4.64 6.41
CA VAL A 119 22.07 3.73 5.53
C VAL A 119 22.80 2.38 5.56
N PRO A 120 22.14 1.27 5.92
CA PRO A 120 22.76 -0.05 5.87
C PRO A 120 23.24 -0.39 4.46
N HIS A 121 24.43 -1.00 4.32
CA HIS A 121 24.94 -1.45 3.04
C HIS A 121 23.92 -2.35 2.31
N GLY A 122 23.66 -2.07 1.03
CA GLY A 122 22.67 -2.76 0.20
C GLY A 122 21.24 -2.22 0.32
N GLN A 123 20.99 -1.18 1.12
CA GLN A 123 19.75 -0.41 1.11
C GLN A 123 19.96 0.94 0.41
N CYS A 124 18.97 1.34 -0.40
CA CYS A 124 18.90 2.66 -1.04
C CYS A 124 20.08 3.04 -1.96
N GLU A 125 20.74 2.08 -2.61
CA GLU A 125 21.40 2.42 -3.87
C GLU A 125 20.28 2.75 -4.86
N PHE A 126 20.10 4.03 -5.16
CA PHE A 126 19.24 4.46 -6.24
C PHE A 126 19.88 4.00 -7.55
N VAL A 127 19.62 2.75 -7.93
CA VAL A 127 20.06 2.22 -9.21
C VAL A 127 19.14 2.82 -10.26
N ALA A 128 19.61 3.87 -10.93
CA ALA A 128 18.90 4.44 -12.05
C ALA A 128 18.59 3.31 -13.05
N MET A 129 17.31 3.12 -13.35
CA MET A 129 16.90 2.19 -14.39
C MET A 129 17.53 2.63 -15.71
N LEU A 130 18.18 1.71 -16.42
CA LEU A 130 18.75 2.00 -17.73
C LEU A 130 17.65 2.51 -18.67
N PRO A 131 17.93 3.48 -19.55
CA PRO A 131 16.92 4.10 -20.42
C PRO A 131 16.08 3.10 -21.22
N ASP A 132 16.70 2.03 -21.73
CA ASP A 132 16.01 0.99 -22.50
C ASP A 132 15.04 0.17 -21.65
N ASP A 133 15.43 -0.17 -20.42
CA ASP A 133 14.53 -0.83 -19.47
C ASP A 133 13.37 0.11 -19.11
N ALA A 134 13.64 1.39 -18.86
CA ALA A 134 12.62 2.39 -18.56
C ALA A 134 11.62 2.55 -19.71
N ALA A 135 12.07 2.51 -20.97
CA ALA A 135 11.20 2.54 -22.15
C ALA A 135 10.28 1.31 -22.21
N ARG A 136 10.85 0.11 -22.05
CA ARG A 136 10.08 -1.15 -22.01
C ARG A 136 9.03 -1.14 -20.89
N TRP A 137 9.35 -0.57 -19.74
CA TRP A 137 8.40 -0.44 -18.63
C TRP A 137 7.25 0.55 -18.94
N ARG A 138 7.53 1.66 -19.62
CA ARG A 138 6.49 2.66 -19.99
C ARG A 138 5.48 2.09 -20.99
N GLU A 139 5.91 1.27 -21.95
CA GLU A 139 5.04 0.63 -22.94
C GLU A 139 3.99 -0.31 -22.29
N VAL A 140 4.31 -0.89 -21.13
CA VAL A 140 3.43 -1.81 -20.39
C VAL A 140 2.44 -1.08 -19.45
N GLN A 141 2.77 0.14 -19.03
CA GLN A 141 2.01 0.93 -18.05
C GLN A 141 0.80 1.69 -18.64
N GLY A 142 0.70 1.83 -19.96
CA GLY A 142 -0.42 2.55 -20.62
C GLY A 142 -1.79 1.83 -20.60
N LYS A 143 -1.90 0.69 -19.91
CA LYS A 143 -3.18 0.01 -19.67
C LYS A 143 -3.65 0.36 -18.27
N ASP A 144 -4.82 0.95 -18.15
CA ASP A 144 -5.48 1.19 -16.87
C ASP A 144 -5.79 -0.18 -16.23
N TRP A 145 -5.06 -0.56 -15.19
CA TRP A 145 -5.15 -1.87 -14.54
C TRP A 145 -6.01 -1.84 -13.26
N THR A 146 -6.72 -0.73 -13.01
CA THR A 146 -7.74 -0.68 -11.97
C THR A 146 -8.61 -1.93 -12.11
N ILE A 147 -8.71 -2.75 -11.06
CA ILE A 147 -9.46 -4.03 -11.08
C ILE A 147 -10.95 -3.71 -11.29
N ALA A 148 -11.32 -3.45 -12.54
CA ALA A 148 -12.67 -3.43 -13.03
C ALA A 148 -13.02 -4.88 -13.35
N GLY A 149 -13.90 -5.48 -12.53
CA GLY A 149 -14.54 -6.75 -12.88
C GLY A 149 -14.32 -7.91 -11.91
N GLN A 150 -14.77 -7.78 -10.66
CA GLN A 150 -15.29 -8.94 -9.91
C GLN A 150 -16.81 -8.89 -9.71
N HIS A 151 -17.51 -8.08 -10.50
CA HIS A 151 -18.97 -8.06 -10.57
C HIS A 151 -19.43 -7.93 -12.04
N ASP A 152 -19.30 -8.99 -12.83
CA ASP A 152 -20.38 -9.35 -13.78
C ASP A 152 -20.16 -10.76 -14.36
N LYS A 153 -21.27 -11.45 -14.67
CA LYS A 153 -21.42 -12.82 -15.22
C LYS A 153 -21.49 -13.99 -14.21
N GLN A 154 -22.36 -13.86 -13.22
CA GLN A 154 -23.36 -14.91 -12.97
C GLN A 154 -24.73 -14.36 -13.41
N LYS A 155 -25.07 -14.51 -14.70
CA LYS A 155 -26.44 -14.50 -15.21
C LYS A 155 -26.41 -15.01 -16.65
N GLY A 156 -26.85 -16.25 -16.83
CA GLY A 156 -26.90 -16.92 -18.13
C GLY A 156 -27.13 -18.43 -18.03
N GLU A 157 -27.93 -18.88 -17.06
CA GLU A 157 -28.62 -20.17 -17.10
C GLU A 157 -30.12 -19.90 -16.88
N LYS A 158 -30.96 -20.65 -17.60
CA LYS A 158 -32.43 -20.50 -17.81
C LYS A 158 -32.73 -19.60 -19.03
N GLN A 159 -33.35 -20.08 -20.11
CA GLN A 159 -34.10 -21.30 -20.43
C GLN A 159 -33.95 -21.58 -21.92
#